data_AF-A0AAE6EII9-F1
#
_entry.id   AF-A0AAE6EII9-F1
#
_cell.length_a   1.000
_cell.length_b   1.000
_cell.length_c   1.000
_cell.angle_alpha   90.00
_cell.angle_beta   90.00
_cell.angle_gamma   90.00
#
_symmetry.space_group_name_H-M   'P 1'
#
loop_
_entity.id
_entity.type
_entity.pdbx_description
1 polymer ?
#
loop_
_entity_poly.entity_id
_entity_poly.type
_entity_poly.pdbx_seq_one_letter_code
_entity_poly.pdbx_strand_id
1 'polypeptide(L)' 'MLKEECLWQEWYAWYPVIPIDDHVFWLEVVWRRRNPQTGRWEYRSFRSDFDKQIEASRQEI' A
#
# COMPACT_ATOMS: atom_id res chain seq x y z
N MET A 1 22.58 1.97 -8.11
CA MET A 1 21.12 2.22 -8.13
C MET A 1 20.72 2.74 -6.75
N LEU A 2 19.97 3.84 -6.71
CA LEU A 2 19.87 4.73 -5.55
C LEU A 2 19.26 4.05 -4.31
N LYS A 3 19.95 4.16 -3.17
CA LYS A 3 19.51 3.69 -1.84
C LYS A 3 18.16 4.29 -1.40
N GLU A 4 17.79 5.46 -1.91
CA GLU A 4 16.59 6.19 -1.50
C GLU A 4 15.30 5.57 -2.01
N GLU A 5 15.32 4.90 -3.17
CA GLU A 5 14.15 4.20 -3.72
C GLU A 5 13.80 2.95 -2.91
N CYS A 6 14.72 2.44 -2.08
CA CYS A 6 14.52 1.25 -1.25
C CYS A 6 13.79 1.56 0.07
N LEU A 7 13.63 2.83 0.41
CA LEU A 7 12.91 3.26 1.60
C LEU A 7 11.42 3.38 1.28
N TRP A 8 10.58 3.12 2.29
CA TRP A 8 9.16 3.40 2.19
C TRP A 8 8.93 4.91 2.14
N GLN A 9 8.23 5.36 1.10
CA GLN A 9 7.84 6.75 0.92
C GLN A 9 6.34 6.84 0.73
N GLU A 10 5.75 7.93 1.19
CA GLU A 10 4.33 8.19 0.98
C GLU A 10 4.06 8.41 -0.51
N TRP A 11 2.99 7.82 -1.01
CA TRP A 11 2.62 7.96 -2.41
C TRP A 11 1.12 7.82 -2.61
N TYR A 12 0.55 8.63 -3.49
CA TYR A 12 -0.88 8.61 -3.79
C TYR A 12 -1.20 7.61 -4.92
N ALA A 13 -2.01 6.60 -4.62
CA ALA A 13 -2.41 5.54 -5.52
C ALA A 13 -3.48 5.98 -6.52
N TRP A 14 -3.08 6.79 -7.50
CA TRP A 14 -3.97 7.24 -8.57
C TRP A 14 -4.40 6.12 -9.56
N TYR A 15 -3.80 4.93 -9.45
CA TYR A 15 -4.23 3.71 -10.16
C TYR A 15 -4.36 2.54 -9.16
N PRO A 16 -5.13 1.49 -9.50
CA PRO A 16 -5.30 0.34 -8.62
C PRO A 16 -3.97 -0.36 -8.33
N VAL A 17 -3.63 -0.47 -7.04
CA VAL A 17 -2.44 -1.19 -6.56
C VAL A 17 -2.84 -2.26 -5.58
N ILE A 18 -2.07 -3.35 -5.52
CA ILE A 18 -2.24 -4.44 -4.57
C ILE A 18 -1.07 -4.37 -3.58
N PRO A 19 -1.30 -3.87 -2.36
CA PRO A 19 -0.30 -3.91 -1.30
C PRO A 19 0.03 -5.34 -0.89
N ILE A 20 1.20 -5.50 -0.27
CA ILE A 20 1.65 -6.81 0.23
C ILE A 20 0.87 -7.27 1.48
N ASP A 21 0.14 -6.35 2.12
CA ASP A 21 -0.47 -6.53 3.44
C ASP A 21 -1.99 -6.34 3.43
N ASP A 22 -2.61 -6.18 2.25
CA ASP A 22 -4.00 -5.75 2.17
C ASP A 22 -4.67 -5.99 0.79
N HIS A 23 -5.93 -5.53 0.63
CA HIS A 23 -6.73 -5.60 -0.59
C HIS A 23 -6.36 -4.51 -1.62
N VAL A 24 -7.05 -4.45 -2.76
CA VAL A 24 -6.77 -3.47 -3.83
C VAL A 24 -7.05 -2.03 -3.33
N PHE A 25 -6.07 -1.14 -3.44
CA PHE A 25 -6.22 0.29 -3.14
C PHE A 25 -6.32 1.12 -4.41
N TRP A 26 -7.24 2.09 -4.40
CA TRP A 26 -7.32 3.10 -5.44
C TRP A 26 -7.78 4.44 -4.85
N LEU A 27 -7.14 5.53 -5.30
CA LEU A 27 -7.38 6.90 -4.86
C LEU A 27 -7.06 7.17 -3.37
N GLU A 28 -6.10 6.43 -2.81
CA GLU A 28 -5.66 6.52 -1.40
C GLU A 28 -4.15 6.74 -1.27
N VAL A 29 -3.71 7.24 -0.11
CA VAL A 29 -2.28 7.35 0.23
C VAL A 29 -1.79 5.99 0.72
N VAL A 30 -0.71 5.49 0.12
CA VAL A 30 -0.05 4.22 0.43
C VAL A 30 1.44 4.44 0.62
N TRP A 31 2.09 3.56 1.38
CA TRP A 31 3.54 3.48 1.37
C TRP A 31 3.99 2.79 0.08
N ARG A 32 4.98 3.35 -0.59
CA ARG A 32 5.59 2.76 -1.79
C ARG A 32 7.10 2.66 -1.62
N ARG A 33 7.69 1.53 -2.01
CA ARG A 33 9.15 1.38 -2.16
C ARG A 33 9.50 0.55 -3.37
N ARG A 34 10.74 0.65 -3.83
CA ARG A 34 11.31 -0.25 -4.83
C ARG A 34 12.07 -1.37 -4.12
N ASN A 35 11.69 -2.61 -4.38
CA ASN A 35 12.38 -3.76 -3.82
C ASN A 35 13.81 -3.82 -4.39
N PRO A 36 14.86 -3.80 -3.54
CA PRO A 36 16.26 -3.78 -4.00
C PRO A 36 16.69 -5.09 -4.68
N GLN A 37 16.02 -6.21 -4.41
CA GLN A 37 16.34 -7.53 -4.96
C GLN A 37 15.64 -7.76 -6.30
N THR A 38 14.37 -7.38 -6.42
CA THR A 38 13.55 -7.66 -7.61
C THR A 38 13.37 -6.45 -8.53
N GLY A 39 13.68 -5.25 -8.05
CA GLY A 39 13.49 -3.99 -8.77
C GLY A 39 12.04 -3.56 -8.96
N ARG A 40 11.07 -4.33 -8.42
CA ARG A 40 9.62 -4.09 -8.52
C ARG A 40 9.14 -3.11 -7.47
N TRP A 41 8.03 -2.44 -7.74
CA TRP A 41 7.34 -1.62 -6.76
C TRP A 41 6.58 -2.50 -5.76
N GLU A 42 6.75 -2.21 -4.49
CA GLU A 42 5.98 -2.77 -3.39
C GLU A 42 5.15 -1.65 -2.77
N TYR A 43 3.95 -2.00 -2.33
CA TYR A 43 3.01 -1.08 -1.72
C TYR A 43 2.60 -1.62 -0.35
N ARG A 44 2.32 -0.73 0.59
CA ARG A 44 1.78 -1.06 1.91
C ARG A 44 0.68 -0.08 2.28
N SER A 45 -0.38 -0.59 2.88
CA SER A 45 -1.49 0.24 3.37
C SER A 45 -1.03 1.18 4.50
N PHE A 46 -1.66 2.35 4.64
CA PHE A 46 -1.53 3.19 5.84
C PHE A 46 -2.51 2.77 6.95
N ARG A 47 -3.50 1.96 6.60
CA ARG A 47 -4.60 1.58 7.46
C ARG A 47 -4.11 0.61 8.53
N SER A 48 -4.53 0.83 9.76
CA SER A 48 -4.32 -0.14 10.84
C SER A 48 -5.21 -1.36 10.63
N ASP A 49 -4.84 -2.51 11.20
CA ASP A 49 -5.70 -3.69 11.23
C ASP A 49 -7.10 -3.38 11.82
N PHE A 50 -7.19 -2.37 12.70
CA PHE A 50 -8.45 -1.86 13.23
C PHE A 50 -9.33 -1.18 12.18
N ASP A 51 -8.75 -0.33 11.32
CA ASP A 51 -9.48 0.33 10.22
C ASP A 51 -9.96 -0.69 9.20
N LYS A 52 -9.13 -1.71 8.92
CA LYS A 52 -9.49 -2.84 8.05
C LYS A 52 -10.68 -3.62 8.59
N GLN A 53 -10.75 -3.82 9.91
CA GLN A 53 -11.89 -4.49 10.56
C GLN A 53 -13.18 -3.67 10.48
N ILE A 54 -13.11 -2.36 10.73
CA ILE A 54 -14.29 -1.49 10.62
C ILE A 54 -14.85 -1.49 9.19
N GLU A 55 -13.98 -1.44 8.19
CA GLU A 55 -14.43 -1.44 6.79
C GLU A 55 -15.04 -2.79 6.39
N ALA A 56 -14.43 -3.90 6.81
CA ALA A 56 -15.01 -5.23 6.62
C ALA A 56 -16.41 -5.33 7.23
N SER A 57 -16.60 -4.85 8.46
CA SER A 57 -17.93 -4.82 9.11
C SER A 57 -18.94 -3.89 8.43
N ARG A 58 -18.48 -2.90 7.67
CA ARG A 58 -19.35 -1.97 6.92
C ARG A 58 -19.91 -2.55 5.63
N GLN A 59 -19.25 -3.56 5.06
CA GLN A 59 -19.68 -4.21 3.82
C GLN A 59 -20.72 -5.34 4.04
N GLU A 60 -21.09 -5.63 5.29
CA GLU A 60 -22.05 -6.70 5.64
C GLU A 60 -23.51 -6.22 5.80
N ILE A 61 -23.88 -5.05 5.24
CA ILE A 61 -25.25 -4.47 5.29
C ILE A 61 -25.95 -4.57 3.93
#